data_AF-A0A1Y4TGQ3-F1
#
_entry.id   AF-A0A1Y4TGQ3-F1
#
_cell.length_a   1.000
_cell.length_b   1.000
_cell.length_c   1.000
_cell.angle_alpha   90.00
_cell.angle_beta   90.00
_cell.angle_gamma   90.00
#
_symmetry.space_group_name_H-M   'P 1'
#
loop_
_entity.id
_entity.type
_entity.pdbx_description
1 polymer ?
#
loop_
_entity_poly.entity_id
_entity_poly.type
_entity_poly.pdbx_seq_one_letter_code
_entity_poly.pdbx_strand_id
1 'polypeptide(L)'
;MEGTCGICKGRLGPIHYDEPSDPQHPLSFVIDEIKPVSRWREFGYESPRAAAEDWNNLQPAHYCCNAFKSNQIAGKGQVLAQKIVKDGTW
;
A
#
# COMPACT_ATOMS: atom_id res chain seq x y z
N MET A 1 11.43 -11.99 10.38
CA MET A 1 11.42 -10.51 10.36
C MET A 1 10.05 -10.11 9.86
N GLU A 2 9.28 -9.44 10.71
CA GLU A 2 7.98 -8.92 10.30
C GLU A 2 8.17 -7.55 9.65
N GLY A 3 7.60 -7.37 8.46
CA GLY A 3 7.76 -6.14 7.67
C GLY A 3 6.86 -5.02 8.19
N THR A 4 7.39 -3.80 8.30
CA THR A 4 6.58 -2.62 8.65
C THR A 4 5.96 -2.01 7.40
N CYS A 5 4.65 -1.76 7.42
CA CYS A 5 3.96 -1.08 6.32
C CYS A 5 4.44 0.37 6.15
N GLY A 6 4.89 0.70 4.94
CA GLY A 6 5.40 2.00 4.55
C GLY A 6 4.34 3.11 4.51
N ILE A 7 3.05 2.76 4.36
CA ILE A 7 1.94 3.72 4.35
C ILE A 7 1.48 4.04 5.78
N CYS A 8 1.09 3.03 6.55
CA CYS A 8 0.54 3.22 7.90
C CYS A 8 1.60 3.30 9.01
N LYS A 9 2.88 3.09 8.67
CA LYS A 9 4.04 3.12 9.58
C LYS A 9 3.85 2.22 10.81
N GLY A 10 3.29 1.02 10.60
CA GLY A 10 3.06 0.00 11.64
C GLY A 10 1.78 0.16 12.45
N ARG A 11 0.94 1.17 12.18
CA ARG A 11 -0.28 1.45 12.97
C ARG A 11 -1.31 0.30 12.95
N LEU A 12 -1.39 -0.49 11.88
CA LEU A 12 -2.31 -1.62 11.77
C LEU A 12 -1.70 -2.97 12.18
N GLY A 13 -0.42 -3.00 12.55
CA GLY A 13 0.33 -4.24 12.79
C GLY A 13 1.32 -4.59 11.66
N PRO A 14 2.00 -5.74 11.78
CA PRO A 14 2.99 -6.21 10.80
C PRO A 14 2.33 -6.57 9.46
N ILE A 15 3.14 -6.71 8.41
CA ILE A 15 2.71 -7.27 7.11
C ILE A 15 2.79 -8.80 7.19
N HIS A 16 1.74 -9.48 6.72
CA HIS A 16 1.70 -10.93 6.53
C HIS A 16 2.20 -11.29 5.13
N TYR A 17 3.31 -12.03 5.05
CA TYR A 17 3.96 -12.38 3.78
C TYR A 17 3.56 -13.77 3.25
N ASP A 18 2.93 -14.56 4.11
CA ASP A 18 2.45 -15.92 3.87
C ASP A 18 0.99 -15.96 3.39
N GLU A 19 0.29 -14.83 3.45
CA GLU A 19 -1.10 -14.67 3.02
C GLU A 19 -1.20 -14.11 1.58
N PRO A 20 -2.22 -14.51 0.80
CA PRO A 20 -2.47 -13.94 -0.52
C PRO A 20 -2.89 -12.46 -0.45
N SER A 21 -2.50 -11.67 -1.46
CA SER A 21 -2.79 -10.24 -1.54
C SER A 21 -4.23 -9.92 -1.97
N ASP A 22 -5.20 -10.12 -1.08
CA ASP A 22 -6.63 -9.95 -1.39
C ASP A 22 -7.45 -9.29 -0.27
N PRO A 23 -8.72 -8.91 -0.52
CA PRO A 23 -9.58 -8.26 0.47
C PRO A 23 -9.86 -9.08 1.74
N GLN A 24 -9.77 -10.41 1.69
CA GLN A 24 -9.97 -11.28 2.86
C GLN A 24 -8.75 -11.29 3.78
N HIS A 25 -7.57 -10.94 3.24
CA HIS A 25 -6.31 -10.83 3.95
C HIS A 25 -5.79 -9.38 3.91
N PRO A 26 -6.45 -8.42 4.59
CA PRO A 26 -6.19 -6.99 4.41
C PRO A 26 -4.77 -6.55 4.81
N LEU A 27 -4.09 -7.31 5.67
CA LEU A 27 -2.72 -7.06 6.12
C LEU A 27 -1.66 -7.86 5.33
N SER A 28 -2.05 -8.50 4.24
CA SER A 28 -1.14 -9.17 3.32
C SER A 28 -0.18 -8.20 2.63
N PHE A 29 0.95 -8.72 2.17
CA PHE A 29 1.99 -7.96 1.48
C PHE A 29 1.56 -7.51 0.09
N VAL A 30 1.84 -6.24 -0.23
CA VAL A 30 1.90 -5.71 -1.60
C VAL A 30 3.07 -4.73 -1.74
N ILE A 31 3.51 -4.52 -2.98
CA ILE A 31 4.44 -3.45 -3.32
C ILE A 31 3.62 -2.19 -3.64
N ASP A 32 3.82 -1.12 -2.88
CA ASP A 32 3.21 0.19 -3.13
C ASP A 32 4.23 1.15 -3.76
N GLU A 33 3.70 1.99 -4.64
CA GLU A 33 4.42 3.10 -5.27
C GLU A 33 4.24 4.36 -4.40
N ILE A 34 5.29 4.82 -3.70
CA ILE A 34 5.27 6.02 -2.85
C ILE A 34 4.67 7.20 -3.62
N LYS A 35 5.15 7.39 -4.86
CA LYS A 35 4.61 8.32 -5.86
C LYS A 35 3.91 7.48 -6.94
N PRO A 36 2.59 7.62 -7.12
CA PRO A 36 1.84 6.81 -8.07
C PRO A 36 2.38 6.89 -9.50
N VAL A 37 2.57 5.75 -10.15
CA VAL A 37 3.11 5.67 -11.51
C VAL A 37 2.22 6.40 -12.50
N SER A 38 0.88 6.42 -12.30
CA SER A 38 -0.02 7.14 -13.21
C SER A 38 0.20 8.66 -13.22
N ARG A 39 0.86 9.21 -12.18
CA ARG A 39 1.20 10.63 -12.01
C ARG A 39 2.68 10.91 -12.21
N TRP A 40 3.42 9.99 -12.85
CA TRP A 40 4.88 10.06 -13.04
C TRP A 40 5.42 11.41 -13.52
N ARG A 41 4.69 12.10 -14.42
CA ARG A 41 5.07 13.42 -14.97
C ARG A 41 5.17 14.50 -13.90
N GLU A 42 4.28 14.46 -12.90
CA GLU A 42 4.27 15.43 -11.80
C GLU A 42 5.52 15.30 -10.91
N PHE A 43 6.15 14.13 -10.94
CA PHE A 43 7.29 13.80 -10.09
C PHE A 43 8.63 13.86 -10.82
N GLY A 44 8.64 14.28 -12.09
CA GLY A 44 9.84 14.48 -12.87
C GLY A 44 10.47 13.19 -13.42
N TYR A 45 9.74 12.08 -13.44
CA TYR A 45 10.21 10.88 -14.15
C TYR A 45 10.13 11.08 -15.67
N GLU A 46 10.96 10.35 -16.42
CA GLU A 46 10.97 10.42 -17.89
C GLU A 46 9.87 9.55 -18.53
N SER A 47 9.39 8.54 -17.82
CA SER A 47 8.37 7.61 -18.28
C SER A 47 7.64 6.94 -17.10
N PRO A 48 6.45 6.33 -17.30
CA PRO A 48 5.81 5.55 -16.25
C PRO A 48 6.65 4.34 -15.83
N ARG A 49 7.40 3.75 -16.77
CA ARG A 49 8.31 2.64 -16.50
C ARG A 49 9.44 3.07 -15.55
N ALA A 50 10.04 4.23 -15.78
CA ALA A 50 11.08 4.77 -14.89
C ALA A 50 10.57 4.97 -13.46
N ALA A 51 9.31 5.40 -13.28
CA ALA A 51 8.69 5.53 -11.96
C ALA A 51 8.41 4.18 -11.29
N ALA A 52 8.05 3.15 -12.07
CA ALA A 52 7.72 1.81 -11.57
C ALA A 52 8.97 0.98 -11.21
N GLU A 53 10.09 1.22 -11.90
CA GLU A 53 11.36 0.51 -11.69
C GLU A 53 12.31 1.22 -10.70
N ASP A 54 11.94 2.41 -10.19
CA ASP A 54 12.73 3.12 -9.18
C ASP A 54 12.55 2.49 -7.79
N TRP A 55 13.60 1.84 -7.30
CA TRP A 55 13.64 1.26 -5.95
C TRP A 55 13.38 2.27 -4.83
N ASN A 56 13.68 3.56 -5.02
CA ASN A 56 13.39 4.61 -4.04
C ASN A 56 11.92 5.04 -4.04
N ASN A 57 11.16 4.61 -5.05
CA ASN A 57 9.73 4.84 -5.17
C ASN A 57 8.90 3.64 -4.69
N LEU A 58 9.53 2.51 -4.37
CA LEU A 58 8.84 1.31 -3.91
C LEU A 58 8.89 1.19 -2.39
N GLN A 59 7.79 0.78 -1.77
CA GLN A 59 7.73 0.45 -0.35
C GLN A 59 6.84 -0.76 -0.08
N PRO A 60 7.15 -1.57 0.94
CA PRO A 60 6.26 -2.64 1.37
C PRO A 60 5.00 -2.03 2.02
N ALA A 61 3.82 -2.53 1.67
CA ALA A 61 2.57 -2.06 2.24
C ALA A 61 1.60 -3.21 2.52
N HIS A 62 0.61 -2.93 3.36
CA HIS A 62 -0.58 -3.77 3.47
C HIS A 62 -1.44 -3.62 2.21
N TYR A 63 -2.06 -4.71 1.76
CA TYR A 63 -3.04 -4.70 0.67
C TYR A 63 -4.09 -3.60 0.87
N CYS A 64 -4.70 -3.54 2.05
CA CYS A 64 -5.75 -2.55 2.34
C CYS A 64 -5.21 -1.11 2.30
N CYS A 65 -4.00 -0.88 2.83
CA CYS A 65 -3.40 0.45 2.84
C CYS A 65 -3.09 0.95 1.43
N ASN A 66 -2.58 0.07 0.55
CA ASN A 66 -2.34 0.39 -0.85
C ASN A 66 -3.65 0.72 -1.58
N ALA A 67 -4.67 -0.12 -1.40
CA ALA A 67 -5.99 0.08 -1.99
C ALA A 67 -6.61 1.43 -1.58
N PHE A 68 -6.51 1.80 -0.29
CA PHE A 68 -6.98 3.08 0.21
C PHE A 68 -6.17 4.28 -0.28
N LYS A 69 -4.83 4.15 -0.31
CA LYS A 69 -3.95 5.21 -0.81
C LYS A 69 -4.27 5.52 -2.28
N SER A 70 -4.53 4.50 -3.09
CA SER A 70 -4.92 4.65 -4.50
C SER A 70 -3.90 5.56 -5.23
N ASN A 71 -4.38 6.47 -6.09
CA ASN A 71 -3.55 7.40 -6.86
C ASN A 71 -3.10 8.66 -6.07
N GLN A 72 -3.03 8.56 -4.73
CA GLN A 72 -2.58 9.63 -3.86
C GLN A 72 -1.21 9.32 -3.27
N ILE A 73 -0.54 10.37 -2.78
CA ILE A 73 0.66 10.24 -1.95
C ILE A 73 0.17 10.10 -0.51
N ALA A 74 0.80 9.20 0.27
CA ALA A 74 0.42 9.00 1.66
C ALA A 74 0.55 10.33 2.46
N GLY A 75 -0.59 10.95 2.78
CA GLY A 75 -0.65 12.08 3.70
C GLY A 75 -0.57 11.62 5.16
N LYS A 76 -0.16 12.50 6.09
CA LYS A 76 -0.21 12.21 7.53
C LYS A 76 -1.67 11.90 7.93
N GLY A 77 -1.99 10.63 8.20
CA GLY A 77 -3.25 10.22 8.82
C GLY A 77 -4.30 9.54 7.93
N GLN A 78 -4.03 9.28 6.64
CA GLN A 78 -5.01 8.65 5.74
C GLN A 78 -4.98 7.11 5.79
N VAL A 79 -5.21 6.53 6.96
CA VAL A 79 -5.72 5.16 7.00
C VAL A 79 -6.91 5.22 7.94
N LEU A 80 -8.12 5.27 7.40
CA LEU A 80 -9.30 5.05 8.23
C LEU A 80 -9.24 3.60 8.69
N ALA A 81 -9.46 3.36 9.99
CA ALA A 81 -9.60 2.01 10.50
C ALA A 81 -10.75 1.34 9.75
N GLN A 82 -10.45 0.48 8.79
CA GLN A 82 -11.48 -0.28 8.11
C GLN A 82 -12.05 -1.23 9.15
N LYS A 83 -13.35 -1.16 9.43
CA LYS A 83 -14.06 -2.27 10.06
C LYS A 83 -13.84 -3.47 9.13
N ILE A 84 -13.06 -4.43 9.58
CA ILE A 84 -12.94 -5.73 8.93
C ILE A 84 -14.34 -6.34 9.02
N VAL A 85 -15.16 -6.18 7.99
CA VAL A 85 -16.43 -6.89 7.87
C VAL A 85 -16.06 -8.30 7.45
N LYS A 86 -16.13 -9.25 8.38
CA LYS A 86 -16.05 -10.67 8.05
C LYS A 86 -17.37 -11.05 7.38
N ASP A 87 -17.32 -11.56 6.16
CA ASP A 87 -18.48 -12.16 5.52
C ASP A 87 -18.98 -13.33 6.39
N GLY A 88 -20.23 -13.28 6.83
CA GLY A 88 -20.81 -14.33 7.68
C GLY A 88 -21.95 -13.92 8.61
N THR A 89 -22.32 -12.64 8.71
CA THR A 89 -23.54 -12.20 9.40
C THR A 89 -24.46 -11.49 8.40
N TRP A 90 -25.36 -12.27 7.80
CA TRP A 90 -26.56 -11.77 7.13
C TRP A 90 -27.60 -11.37 8.18
#